data_AF-A0A964VP33-F1
#
_entry.id   AF-A0A964VP33-F1
#
_cell.length_a   1.000
_cell.length_b   1.000
_cell.length_c   1.000
_cell.angle_alpha   90.00
_cell.angle_beta   90.00
_cell.angle_gamma   90.00
#
_symmetry.space_group_name_H-M   'P 1'
#
loop_
_entity.id
_entity.type
_entity.pdbx_description
1 polymer ?
#
loop_
_entity_poly.entity_id
_entity_poly.type
_entity_poly.pdbx_seq_one_letter_code
_entity_poly.pdbx_strand_id
1 'polypeptide(L)'
;MKIQEILAANKLRQQEAKKLNVRAGETLFKVFSIAELTAWVMERLSGARRLMEIVNTETLRLPELDPSLVGKVLTDNPDKINVLGREVAVEYSEYRREPLIRIDFRGDYSKDWARLPVEGVRLPSNREVVLYSAIDGHSYYVEAPSSQFAPKVREIFNKQQWETWTTRPEIVLPDPNSEGSEVAATVEATYGTCVVTGQPLTAFGTVVVKGYRHYSTDPYFEGKWFHGRDEADTERAQTVGKLTALRIEAFENQLLAVARTAAEQAKVCIKDLYGVYQSFDRDSQVRTALYERAYGYLPEKVGDLQTWVAETHVLAEKARTEIREEEARRNRPEIREVRIDRRGQNRKPELNGRRIDSSESFQFTPSWFWSDLLALVDEFGRGTTAFAIFKGEDPLMLAMTKRELELLAPKVEQAMTDLGSSPTDEVKKSFWRELEGVRPKTRENRIPVKHHRVETEKKSFGLGADAWGGLDDLKL
;
A
#
# COMPACT_ATOMS: atom_id res chain seq x y z
N MET A 1 25.63 60.09 55.38
CA MET A 1 25.58 59.05 54.35
C MET A 1 25.85 59.72 53.00
N LYS A 2 26.78 59.21 52.20
CA LYS A 2 27.12 59.80 50.89
C LYS A 2 26.06 59.37 49.88
N ILE A 3 25.56 60.27 49.02
CA ILE A 3 24.52 59.99 48.00
C ILE A 3 24.81 58.75 47.16
N GLN A 4 26.09 58.43 46.93
CA GLN A 4 26.54 57.21 46.26
C GLN A 4 26.06 55.92 46.97
N GLU A 5 26.01 55.91 48.31
CA GLU A 5 25.53 54.78 49.12
C GLU A 5 24.02 54.56 48.92
N ILE A 6 23.24 55.64 48.79
CA ILE A 6 21.80 55.58 48.52
C ILE A 6 21.53 55.04 47.11
N LEU A 7 22.27 55.54 46.11
CA LEU A 7 22.14 55.06 44.73
C LEU A 7 22.53 53.58 44.60
N ALA A 8 23.60 53.15 45.29
CA ALA A 8 24.00 51.75 45.34
C ALA A 8 22.93 50.88 46.01
N ALA A 9 22.37 51.31 47.15
CA ALA A 9 21.30 50.62 47.85
C ALA A 9 20.02 50.51 47.00
N ASN A 10 19.63 51.59 46.32
CA ASN A 10 18.48 51.59 45.41
C ASN A 10 18.69 50.63 44.24
N LYS A 11 19.89 50.59 43.66
CA LYS A 11 20.23 49.64 42.58
C LYS A 11 20.15 48.21 43.06
N LEU A 12 20.69 47.90 44.24
CA LEU A 12 20.64 46.58 44.84
C LEU A 12 19.19 46.16 45.11
N ARG A 13 18.36 47.07 45.61
CA ARG A 13 16.93 46.81 45.86
C ARG A 13 16.14 46.54 44.58
N GLN A 14 16.40 47.27 43.50
CA GLN A 14 15.79 47.00 42.19
C GLN A 14 16.20 45.62 41.65
N GLN A 15 17.47 45.24 41.84
CA GLN A 15 17.97 43.91 41.44
C GLN A 15 17.32 42.80 42.27
N GLU A 16 17.15 43.00 43.57
CA GLU A 16 16.50 42.06 44.47
C GLU A 16 15.01 41.89 44.14
N ALA A 17 14.29 42.99 43.93
CA ALA A 17 12.90 42.98 43.46
C ALA A 17 12.75 42.20 42.15
N LYS A 18 13.66 42.45 41.19
CA LYS A 18 13.68 41.72 39.91
C LYS A 18 13.92 40.22 40.12
N LYS A 19 14.91 39.84 40.92
CA LYS A 19 15.21 38.44 41.23
C LYS A 19 14.02 37.74 41.90
N LEU A 20 13.36 38.40 42.84
CA LEU A 20 12.20 37.85 43.53
C LEU A 20 10.99 37.69 42.60
N ASN A 21 10.75 38.64 41.69
CA ASN A 21 9.71 38.52 40.66
C ASN A 21 9.98 37.34 39.72
N VAL A 22 11.21 37.20 39.25
CA VAL A 22 11.65 36.07 38.41
C VAL A 22 11.44 34.74 39.14
N ARG A 23 11.82 34.70 40.42
CA ARG A 23 11.65 33.55 41.29
C ARG A 23 10.19 33.20 41.52
N ALA A 24 9.31 34.18 41.69
CA ALA A 24 7.86 33.98 41.81
C ALA A 24 7.20 33.59 40.48
N GLY A 25 7.79 33.98 39.34
CA GLY A 25 7.19 33.82 38.02
C GLY A 25 6.08 34.84 37.71
N GLU A 26 6.01 35.91 38.50
CA GLU A 26 5.04 37.01 38.39
C GLU A 26 5.59 38.31 39.01
N THR A 27 5.01 39.46 38.65
CA THR A 27 5.48 40.78 39.11
C THR A 27 4.83 41.15 40.45
N LEU A 28 5.47 40.78 41.56
CA LEU A 28 5.01 41.09 42.93
C LEU A 28 5.61 42.40 43.46
N PHE A 29 6.87 42.65 43.15
CA PHE A 29 7.62 43.81 43.59
C PHE A 29 7.76 44.81 42.45
N LYS A 30 7.54 46.09 42.74
CA LYS A 30 7.69 47.16 41.73
C LYS A 30 9.16 47.31 41.34
N VAL A 31 9.46 47.05 40.07
CA VAL A 31 10.73 47.40 39.44
C VAL A 31 10.51 48.69 38.66
N PHE A 32 11.18 49.77 39.06
CA PHE A 32 10.93 51.09 38.48
C PHE A 32 11.68 51.22 37.14
N SER A 33 10.96 51.69 36.13
CA SER A 33 11.58 52.14 34.87
C SER A 33 12.43 53.39 35.08
N ILE A 34 13.27 53.72 34.09
CA ILE A 34 14.09 54.94 34.13
C ILE A 34 13.23 56.20 34.27
N ALA A 35 12.09 56.25 33.56
CA ALA A 35 11.16 57.37 33.64
C ALA A 35 10.54 57.51 35.03
N GLU A 36 10.12 56.40 35.64
CA GLU A 36 9.56 56.40 37.00
C GLU A 36 10.62 56.73 38.06
N LEU A 37 11.86 56.25 37.92
CA LEU A 37 12.96 56.64 38.79
C LEU A 37 13.24 58.15 38.68
N THR A 38 13.20 58.69 37.46
CA THR A 38 13.39 60.13 37.23
C THR A 38 12.27 60.93 37.87
N ALA A 39 11.02 60.52 37.68
CA ALA A 39 9.87 61.16 38.32
C ALA A 39 9.95 61.08 39.86
N TRP A 40 10.28 59.90 40.41
CA TRP A 40 10.46 59.66 41.84
C TRP A 40 11.51 60.60 42.44
N VAL A 41 12.65 60.75 41.77
CA VAL A 41 13.73 61.62 42.21
C VAL A 41 13.33 63.09 42.08
N MET A 42 12.75 63.51 40.96
CA MET A 42 12.35 64.91 40.73
C MET A 42 11.33 65.41 41.76
N GLU A 43 10.36 64.58 42.13
CA GLU A 43 9.39 64.88 43.17
C GLU A 43 10.07 65.16 44.53
N ARG A 44 11.09 64.36 44.87
CA ARG A 44 11.78 64.40 46.17
C ARG A 44 12.89 65.42 46.28
N LEU A 45 13.40 65.90 45.14
CA LEU A 45 14.39 66.97 45.10
C LEU A 45 13.78 68.35 45.38
N SER A 46 12.45 68.50 45.32
CA SER A 46 11.73 69.74 45.66
C SER A 46 12.32 71.03 45.04
N GLY A 47 12.90 70.93 43.84
CA GLY A 47 13.52 72.07 43.13
C GLY A 47 15.00 72.32 43.42
N ALA A 48 15.68 71.46 44.20
CA ALA A 48 17.12 71.54 44.43
C ALA A 48 17.91 71.45 43.11
N ARG A 49 18.81 72.41 42.89
CA ARG A 49 19.69 72.50 41.71
C ARG A 49 21.11 72.01 42.00
N ARG A 50 21.49 71.90 43.28
CA ARG A 50 22.80 71.44 43.74
C ARG A 50 22.65 70.39 44.84
N LEU A 51 23.61 69.48 44.94
CA LEU A 51 23.59 68.41 45.96
C LEU A 51 23.52 68.97 47.41
N MET A 52 24.11 70.15 47.65
CA MET A 52 24.07 70.82 48.96
C MET A 52 22.68 71.38 49.32
N GLU A 53 21.79 71.54 48.35
CA GLU A 53 20.42 72.06 48.54
C GLU A 53 19.43 70.94 48.91
N ILE A 54 19.88 69.68 48.92
CA ILE A 54 19.05 68.54 49.30
C ILE A 54 18.98 68.46 50.82
N VAL A 55 17.87 68.93 51.40
CA VAL A 55 17.63 69.03 52.85
C VAL A 55 17.74 67.67 53.55
N ASN A 56 17.27 66.59 52.91
CA ASN A 56 17.38 65.24 53.43
C ASN A 56 17.64 64.26 52.29
N THR A 57 18.83 63.67 52.24
CA THR A 57 19.22 62.73 51.19
C THR A 57 18.52 61.37 51.32
N GLU A 58 18.05 60.99 52.51
CA GLU A 58 17.35 59.71 52.75
C GLU A 58 16.00 59.64 52.04
N THR A 59 15.38 60.78 51.70
CA THR A 59 14.11 60.80 50.96
C THR A 59 14.25 60.16 49.58
N LEU A 60 15.46 60.18 48.99
CA LEU A 60 15.78 59.58 47.69
C LEU A 60 15.80 58.04 47.73
N ARG A 61 15.76 57.42 48.90
CA ARG A 61 15.72 55.96 49.05
C ARG A 61 14.38 55.42 48.55
N LEU A 62 14.44 54.34 47.77
CA LEU A 62 13.23 53.64 47.31
C LEU A 62 12.51 52.95 48.49
N PRO A 63 11.21 52.65 48.39
CA PRO A 63 10.50 51.88 49.40
C PRO A 63 11.17 50.54 49.64
N GLU A 64 11.15 50.06 50.88
CA GLU A 64 11.61 48.71 51.20
C GLU A 64 10.68 47.66 50.60
N LEU A 65 11.22 46.48 50.34
CA LEU A 65 10.42 45.33 49.91
C LEU A 65 9.66 44.82 51.12
N ASP A 66 8.37 44.52 50.95
CA ASP A 66 7.54 43.99 52.02
C ASP A 66 8.14 42.66 52.54
N PRO A 67 8.64 42.60 53.80
CA PRO A 67 9.29 41.42 54.33
C PRO A 67 8.38 40.19 54.35
N SER A 68 7.06 40.38 54.51
CA SER A 68 6.08 39.31 54.48
C SER A 68 5.99 38.67 53.10
N LEU A 69 5.90 39.50 52.05
CA LEU A 69 5.89 39.01 50.67
C LEU A 69 7.23 38.39 50.28
N VAL A 70 8.36 38.95 50.70
CA VAL A 70 9.69 38.35 50.48
C VAL A 70 9.75 36.96 51.11
N GLY A 71 9.37 36.83 52.38
CA GLY A 71 9.35 35.56 53.08
C GLY A 71 8.43 34.53 52.40
N LYS A 72 7.27 34.96 51.92
CA LYS A 72 6.35 34.12 51.16
C LYS A 72 6.98 33.62 49.85
N VAL A 73 7.60 34.49 49.05
CA VAL A 73 8.24 34.09 47.78
C VAL A 73 9.35 33.07 48.00
N LEU A 74 10.18 33.27 49.02
CA LEU A 74 11.27 32.36 49.35
C LEU A 74 10.77 30.99 49.84
N THR A 75 9.66 30.97 50.58
CA THR A 75 9.01 29.74 51.07
C THR A 75 8.32 28.98 49.94
N ASP A 76 7.57 29.70 49.10
CA ASP A 76 6.77 29.12 48.02
C ASP A 76 7.64 28.64 46.85
N ASN A 77 8.82 29.23 46.67
CA ASN A 77 9.75 28.93 45.58
C ASN A 77 11.16 28.72 46.18
N PRO A 78 11.46 27.59 46.84
CA PRO A 78 12.75 27.38 47.48
C PRO A 78 13.91 27.26 46.46
N ASP A 79 15.15 27.48 46.90
CA ASP A 79 16.35 27.33 46.04
C ASP A 79 16.72 25.86 45.81
N LYS A 80 16.17 24.96 46.63
CA LYS A 80 16.40 23.54 46.58
C LYS A 80 15.12 22.78 46.87
N ILE A 81 14.95 21.64 46.22
CA ILE A 81 13.85 20.70 46.46
C ILE A 81 14.39 19.27 46.52
N ASN A 82 13.65 18.38 47.19
CA ASN A 82 13.96 16.96 47.18
C ASN A 82 13.22 16.26 46.03
N VAL A 83 13.96 15.64 45.12
CA VAL A 83 13.42 14.88 43.99
C VAL A 83 14.06 13.50 43.99
N LEU A 84 13.26 12.45 44.09
CA LEU A 84 13.73 11.06 44.10
C LEU A 84 14.81 10.79 45.18
N GLY A 85 14.66 11.42 46.35
CA GLY A 85 15.59 11.28 47.48
C GLY A 85 16.84 12.16 47.37
N ARG A 86 16.95 13.03 46.37
CA ARG A 86 18.11 13.89 46.13
C ARG A 86 17.76 15.34 46.34
N GLU A 87 18.63 16.09 47.00
CA GLU A 87 18.52 17.53 47.07
C GLU A 87 19.03 18.15 45.77
N VAL A 88 18.16 18.85 45.05
CA VAL A 88 18.45 19.42 43.72
C VAL A 88 18.23 20.93 43.76
N ALA A 89 19.15 21.69 43.17
CA ALA A 89 19.02 23.13 43.03
C ALA A 89 17.95 23.51 42.00
N VAL A 90 17.15 24.52 42.32
CA VAL A 90 16.15 25.11 41.43
C VAL A 90 16.74 26.34 40.77
N GLU A 91 16.82 26.33 39.44
CA GLU A 91 17.28 27.44 38.62
C GLU A 91 16.09 28.29 38.19
N TYR A 92 16.13 29.58 38.56
CA TYR A 92 15.17 30.60 38.13
C TYR A 92 15.84 31.47 37.07
N SER A 93 15.16 31.71 35.94
CA SER A 93 15.73 32.47 34.81
C SER A 93 14.77 33.58 34.38
N GLU A 94 15.33 34.72 33.98
CA GLU A 94 14.54 35.82 33.40
C GLU A 94 13.93 35.46 32.05
N TYR A 95 14.54 34.53 31.33
CA TYR A 95 14.13 34.13 29.98
C TYR A 95 13.13 32.99 29.97
N ARG A 96 12.87 32.36 31.13
CA ARG A 96 12.01 31.19 31.26
C ARG A 96 11.05 31.37 32.42
N ARG A 97 9.77 31.14 32.17
CA ARG A 97 8.75 31.26 33.22
C ARG A 97 8.77 30.05 34.15
N GLU A 98 9.10 28.87 33.66
CA GLU A 98 9.13 27.64 34.43
C GLU A 98 10.47 27.50 35.18
N PRO A 99 10.44 27.12 36.47
CA PRO A 99 11.65 26.78 37.21
C PRO A 99 12.31 25.53 36.60
N LEU A 100 13.64 25.50 36.56
CA LEU A 100 14.39 24.40 35.97
C LEU A 100 15.19 23.64 37.03
N ILE A 101 15.24 22.32 36.92
CA ILE A 101 16.12 21.48 37.73
C ILE A 101 16.99 20.62 36.83
N ARG A 102 18.20 20.32 37.30
CA ARG A 102 19.15 19.44 36.61
C ARG A 102 19.40 18.19 37.43
N ILE A 103 19.06 17.04 36.84
CA ILE A 103 19.32 15.72 37.43
C ILE A 103 20.05 14.91 36.37
N ASP A 104 21.18 14.29 36.70
CA ASP A 104 21.83 13.34 35.79
C ASP A 104 21.25 11.94 36.01
N PHE A 105 20.69 11.35 34.95
CA PHE A 105 20.16 9.98 34.94
C PHE A 105 21.10 9.03 34.18
N ARG A 106 22.41 9.17 34.35
CA ARG A 106 23.41 8.21 33.86
C ARG A 106 23.95 7.32 34.98
N GLY A 107 24.53 6.18 34.61
CA GLY A 107 25.15 5.22 35.53
C GLY A 107 24.13 4.53 36.45
N ASP A 108 24.42 4.51 37.75
CA ASP A 108 23.63 3.80 38.78
C ASP A 108 22.17 4.30 38.88
N TYR A 109 21.90 5.48 38.34
CA TYR A 109 20.61 6.17 38.39
C TYR A 109 19.83 6.14 37.07
N SER A 110 20.27 5.33 36.12
CA SER A 110 19.76 5.29 34.74
C SER A 110 18.28 5.00 34.58
N LYS A 111 17.60 4.45 35.59
CA LYS A 111 16.17 4.13 35.56
C LYS A 111 15.31 4.98 36.48
N ASP A 112 15.92 5.89 37.26
CA ASP A 112 15.18 6.67 38.25
C ASP A 112 14.21 7.68 37.62
N TRP A 113 14.46 8.10 36.37
CA TRP A 113 13.52 8.95 35.63
C TRP A 113 12.14 8.32 35.45
N ALA A 114 12.04 6.98 35.43
CA ALA A 114 10.75 6.29 35.31
C ALA A 114 9.92 6.34 36.61
N ARG A 115 10.53 6.74 37.73
CA ARG A 115 9.89 6.90 39.04
C ARG A 115 9.39 8.32 39.28
N LEU A 116 9.54 9.22 38.29
CA LEU A 116 9.02 10.58 38.39
C LEU A 116 7.48 10.55 38.50
N PRO A 117 6.88 11.43 39.32
CA PRO A 117 5.43 11.52 39.47
C PRO A 117 4.76 11.94 38.16
N VAL A 118 3.61 11.32 37.85
CA VAL A 118 2.85 11.57 36.62
C VAL A 118 2.27 13.00 36.61
N GLU A 119 1.86 13.47 37.79
CA GLU A 119 1.40 14.84 38.04
C GLU A 119 2.50 15.91 37.95
N GLY A 120 3.75 15.47 37.85
CA GLY A 120 4.94 16.31 37.82
C GLY A 120 5.46 16.68 39.22
N VAL A 121 6.73 17.07 39.26
CA VAL A 121 7.38 17.65 40.42
C VAL A 121 7.01 19.14 40.47
N ARG A 122 6.43 19.57 41.60
CA ARG A 122 5.95 20.94 41.77
C ARG A 122 6.64 21.61 42.95
N LEU A 123 6.88 22.91 42.81
CA LEU A 123 7.23 23.79 43.92
C LEU A 123 6.00 24.01 44.83
N PRO A 124 6.18 24.45 46.09
CA PRO A 124 5.06 24.81 46.96
C PRO A 124 4.15 25.90 46.36
N SER A 125 4.67 26.76 45.48
CA SER A 125 3.90 27.71 44.65
C SER A 125 2.98 27.05 43.60
N ASN A 126 2.93 25.71 43.56
CA ASN A 126 2.22 24.89 42.57
C ASN A 126 2.75 24.98 41.14
N ARG A 127 3.91 25.61 40.93
CA ARG A 127 4.59 25.67 39.64
C ARG A 127 5.33 24.36 39.38
N GLU A 128 5.10 23.79 38.21
CA GLU A 128 5.81 22.59 37.78
C GLU A 128 7.24 22.93 37.36
N VAL A 129 8.18 22.07 37.73
CA VAL A 129 9.58 22.19 37.30
C VAL A 129 9.81 21.54 35.94
N VAL A 130 10.69 22.15 35.15
CA VAL A 130 11.25 21.55 33.94
C VAL A 130 12.50 20.76 34.31
N LEU A 131 12.58 19.50 33.89
CA LEU A 131 13.79 18.71 34.01
C LEU A 131 14.68 18.93 32.78
N TYR A 132 15.95 19.16 33.04
CA TYR A 132 17.02 19.15 32.04
C TYR A 132 18.06 18.11 32.45
N SER A 133 18.21 17.06 31.66
CA SER A 133 18.93 15.86 32.12
C SER A 133 19.64 15.11 30.99
N ALA A 134 20.80 14.56 31.31
CA ALA A 134 21.46 13.56 30.48
C ALA A 134 20.92 12.16 30.85
N ILE A 135 20.71 11.33 29.84
CA ILE A 135 20.20 9.96 30.00
C ILE A 135 21.13 8.97 29.33
N ASP A 136 21.36 7.84 30.00
CA ASP A 136 22.22 6.79 29.48
C ASP A 136 21.68 6.21 28.15
N GLY A 137 22.56 6.00 27.18
CA GLY A 137 22.16 5.58 25.83
C GLY A 137 21.58 6.68 24.92
N HIS A 138 21.47 7.93 25.37
CA HIS A 138 21.09 9.08 24.54
C HIS A 138 22.16 10.17 24.55
N SER A 139 22.58 10.62 23.37
CA SER A 139 23.72 11.54 23.22
C SER A 139 23.43 12.99 23.59
N TYR A 140 22.16 13.38 23.68
CA TYR A 140 21.73 14.75 23.94
C TYR A 140 21.02 14.88 25.30
N TYR A 141 20.96 16.10 25.81
CA TYR A 141 20.16 16.39 26.99
C TYR A 141 18.68 16.38 26.63
N VAL A 142 17.87 15.71 27.45
CA VAL A 142 16.42 15.75 27.36
C VAL A 142 15.92 16.88 28.24
N GLU A 143 15.11 17.75 27.66
CA GLU A 143 14.41 18.81 28.36
C GLU A 143 12.90 18.64 28.23
N ALA A 144 12.18 18.57 29.34
CA ALA A 144 10.71 18.51 29.36
C ALA A 144 10.15 18.91 30.74
N PRO A 145 8.89 19.39 30.79
CA PRO A 145 8.13 19.43 32.04
C PRO A 145 8.21 18.09 32.76
N SER A 146 8.34 18.12 34.08
CA SER A 146 8.56 16.91 34.88
C SER A 146 7.52 15.80 34.66
N SER A 147 6.26 16.15 34.46
CA SER A 147 5.14 15.26 34.15
C SER A 147 5.28 14.58 32.79
N GLN A 148 5.92 15.24 31.83
CA GLN A 148 6.12 14.77 30.46
C GLN A 148 7.50 14.15 30.23
N PHE A 149 8.38 14.21 31.24
CA PHE A 149 9.76 13.75 31.11
C PHE A 149 9.80 12.24 30.82
N ALA A 150 9.18 11.41 31.65
CA ALA A 150 9.19 9.95 31.44
C ALA A 150 8.53 9.51 30.11
N PRO A 151 7.36 10.06 29.70
CA PRO A 151 6.80 9.80 28.37
C PRO A 151 7.74 10.17 27.22
N LYS A 152 8.40 11.33 27.28
CA LYS A 152 9.33 11.78 26.24
C LYS A 152 10.56 10.88 26.13
N VAL A 153 11.12 10.48 27.28
CA VAL A 153 12.26 9.55 27.31
C VAL A 153 11.88 8.19 26.74
N ARG A 154 10.69 7.68 27.10
CA ARG A 154 10.14 6.45 26.52
C ARG A 154 10.02 6.54 25.00
N GLU A 155 9.50 7.64 24.48
CA GLU A 155 9.34 7.85 23.05
C GLU A 155 10.69 7.83 22.32
N ILE A 156 11.69 8.54 22.86
CA ILE A 156 13.04 8.58 22.30
C ILE A 156 13.63 7.17 22.17
N PHE A 157 13.62 6.38 23.25
CA PHE A 157 14.21 5.03 23.20
C PHE A 157 13.40 4.04 22.38
N ASN A 158 12.08 4.11 22.39
CA ASN A 158 11.25 3.25 21.55
C ASN A 158 11.49 3.55 20.07
N LYS A 159 11.64 4.84 19.71
CA LYS A 159 12.00 5.26 18.35
C LYS A 159 13.39 4.82 17.94
N GLN A 160 14.38 4.92 18.83
CA GLN A 160 15.73 4.41 18.56
C GLN A 160 15.73 2.90 18.29
N GLN A 161 14.96 2.12 19.06
CA GLN A 161 14.79 0.68 18.82
C GLN A 161 14.15 0.42 17.45
N TRP A 162 13.14 1.20 17.06
CA TRP A 162 12.52 1.10 15.73
C TRP A 162 13.49 1.38 14.59
N GLU A 163 14.28 2.46 14.71
CA GLU A 163 15.25 2.89 13.69
C GLU A 163 16.41 1.90 13.55
N THR A 164 16.85 1.29 14.65
CA THR A 164 17.95 0.31 14.70
C THR A 164 17.49 -1.13 14.46
N TRP A 165 16.18 -1.37 14.29
CA TRP A 165 15.63 -2.70 14.02
C TRP A 165 16.01 -3.19 12.61
N THR A 166 17.08 -3.99 12.54
CA THR A 166 17.59 -4.57 11.28
C THR A 166 17.05 -5.96 10.99
N THR A 167 16.59 -6.69 12.01
CA THR A 167 16.07 -8.05 11.92
C THR A 167 14.58 -8.10 11.55
N ARG A 168 14.16 -7.25 10.60
CA ARG A 168 12.78 -7.19 10.12
C ARG A 168 12.44 -8.48 9.37
N PRO A 169 11.37 -9.21 9.73
CA PRO A 169 10.92 -10.34 8.94
C PRO A 169 10.62 -9.92 7.50
N GLU A 170 10.94 -10.79 6.56
CA GLU A 170 10.65 -10.55 5.16
C GLU A 170 9.14 -10.62 4.91
N ILE A 171 8.62 -9.65 4.18
CA ILE A 171 7.21 -9.60 3.78
C ILE A 171 7.11 -10.15 2.37
N VAL A 172 6.36 -11.25 2.21
CA VAL A 172 6.14 -11.88 0.91
C VAL A 172 5.34 -10.94 0.01
N LEU A 173 5.90 -10.61 -1.16
CA LEU A 173 5.26 -9.73 -2.14
C LEU A 173 4.36 -10.54 -3.08
N PRO A 174 3.14 -10.07 -3.37
CA PRO A 174 2.25 -10.72 -4.32
C PRO A 174 2.74 -10.46 -5.75
N ASP A 175 2.69 -11.49 -6.60
CA ASP A 175 2.88 -11.36 -8.04
C ASP A 175 1.53 -11.16 -8.73
N PRO A 176 1.29 -10.03 -9.43
CA PRO A 176 0.07 -9.81 -10.21
C PRO A 176 -0.19 -10.86 -11.29
N ASN A 177 0.87 -11.47 -11.84
CA ASN A 177 0.77 -12.41 -12.96
C ASN A 177 0.58 -13.86 -12.52
N SER A 178 0.82 -14.15 -11.24
CA SER A 178 0.66 -15.51 -10.70
C SER A 178 -0.79 -15.78 -10.32
N GLU A 179 -1.29 -16.91 -10.79
CA GLU A 179 -2.57 -17.50 -10.38
C GLU A 179 -2.53 -17.81 -8.87
N GLY A 180 -3.58 -17.42 -8.13
CA GLY A 180 -3.66 -17.64 -6.67
C GLY A 180 -2.79 -16.71 -5.80
N SER A 181 -2.07 -15.75 -6.38
CA SER A 181 -1.35 -14.74 -5.60
C SER A 181 -2.32 -13.87 -4.78
N GLU A 182 -2.06 -13.70 -3.49
CA GLU A 182 -2.92 -12.93 -2.60
C GLU A 182 -2.09 -12.00 -1.72
N VAL A 183 -2.70 -10.89 -1.30
CA VAL A 183 -2.09 -10.04 -0.28
C VAL A 183 -2.26 -10.74 1.07
N ALA A 184 -1.15 -11.25 1.61
CA ALA A 184 -1.09 -11.91 2.90
C ALA A 184 -1.71 -11.04 4.02
N ALA A 185 -2.13 -11.69 5.10
CA ALA A 185 -2.57 -10.98 6.30
C ALA A 185 -1.42 -10.16 6.90
N THR A 186 -1.76 -9.09 7.61
CA THR A 186 -0.79 -8.27 8.35
C THR A 186 0.00 -9.13 9.32
N VAL A 187 1.32 -9.09 9.20
CA VAL A 187 2.27 -9.87 10.00
C VAL A 187 2.65 -9.06 11.23
N GLU A 188 2.75 -9.71 12.38
CA GLU A 188 3.19 -9.08 13.62
C GLU A 188 4.63 -9.49 13.92
N ALA A 189 5.45 -8.54 14.36
CA ALA A 189 6.81 -8.82 14.81
C ALA A 189 7.20 -7.92 15.98
N THR A 190 7.93 -8.47 16.95
CA THR A 190 8.47 -7.68 18.05
C THR A 190 9.78 -7.02 17.61
N TYR A 191 9.83 -5.70 17.63
CA TYR A 191 11.03 -4.95 17.26
C TYR A 191 11.90 -4.55 18.46
N GLY A 192 11.38 -4.69 19.67
CA GLY A 192 12.08 -4.28 20.87
C GLY A 192 11.25 -4.46 22.13
N THR A 193 11.75 -3.91 23.23
CA THR A 193 11.08 -3.92 24.53
C THR A 193 10.98 -2.50 25.05
N CYS A 194 9.79 -2.13 25.55
CA CYS A 194 9.55 -0.82 26.12
C CYS A 194 10.47 -0.61 27.33
N VAL A 195 11.31 0.43 27.29
CA VAL A 195 12.32 0.70 28.33
C VAL A 195 11.69 0.96 29.71
N VAL A 196 10.45 1.46 29.74
CA VAL A 196 9.72 1.74 30.98
C VAL A 196 9.00 0.51 31.52
N THR A 197 8.16 -0.12 30.68
CA THR A 197 7.21 -1.14 31.15
C THR A 197 7.74 -2.56 31.00
N GLY A 198 8.83 -2.76 30.28
CA GLY A 198 9.33 -4.10 29.94
C GLY A 198 8.43 -4.88 28.98
N GLN A 199 7.36 -4.26 28.45
CA GLN A 199 6.44 -4.92 27.53
C GLN A 199 7.02 -4.96 26.11
N PRO A 200 6.75 -6.02 25.34
CA PRO A 200 7.21 -6.11 23.95
C PRO A 200 6.58 -5.01 23.10
N LEU A 201 7.41 -4.37 22.28
CA LEU A 201 6.96 -3.41 21.28
C LEU A 201 6.71 -4.14 19.96
N THR A 202 5.47 -4.04 19.48
CA THR A 202 5.02 -4.79 18.30
C THR A 202 4.95 -3.88 17.08
N ALA A 203 5.44 -4.38 15.95
CA ALA A 203 5.36 -3.81 14.63
C ALA A 203 4.38 -4.62 13.77
N PHE A 204 3.74 -3.96 12.82
CA PHE A 204 2.78 -4.56 11.91
C PHE A 204 3.28 -4.41 10.47
N GLY A 205 3.60 -5.52 9.83
CA GLY A 205 4.15 -5.59 8.48
C GLY A 205 3.07 -5.95 7.47
N THR A 206 2.97 -5.18 6.39
CA THR A 206 2.09 -5.49 5.26
C THR A 206 2.76 -5.12 3.95
N VAL A 207 2.19 -5.62 2.86
CA VAL A 207 2.50 -5.18 1.51
C VAL A 207 1.80 -3.86 1.25
N VAL A 208 2.52 -2.91 0.65
CA VAL A 208 2.01 -1.60 0.22
C VAL A 208 2.25 -1.39 -1.27
N VAL A 209 1.43 -0.53 -1.88
CA VAL A 209 1.64 -0.11 -3.27
C VAL A 209 2.83 0.83 -3.32
N LYS A 210 3.81 0.51 -4.17
CA LYS A 210 4.97 1.37 -4.37
C LYS A 210 4.52 2.69 -4.99
N GLY A 211 4.73 3.80 -4.27
CA GLY A 211 4.23 5.13 -4.67
C GLY A 211 4.81 5.63 -5.99
N TYR A 212 5.96 5.10 -6.43
CA TYR A 212 6.61 5.51 -7.65
C TYR A 212 7.36 4.34 -8.33
N ARG A 213 7.26 4.25 -9.66
CA ARG A 213 7.95 3.27 -10.52
C ARG A 213 8.65 4.02 -11.67
N HIS A 214 9.96 3.84 -11.81
CA HIS A 214 10.74 4.45 -12.91
C HIS A 214 10.57 3.64 -14.19
N TYR A 215 10.49 2.31 -14.08
CA TYR A 215 10.40 1.40 -15.20
C TYR A 215 9.18 0.48 -15.10
N SER A 216 8.71 -0.01 -16.25
CA SER A 216 7.61 -0.97 -16.34
C SER A 216 7.95 -2.32 -15.69
N THR A 217 9.23 -2.61 -15.50
CA THR A 217 9.76 -3.82 -14.83
C THR A 217 9.85 -3.67 -13.31
N ASP A 218 9.71 -2.46 -12.76
CA ASP A 218 9.82 -2.24 -11.32
C ASP A 218 8.68 -2.96 -10.59
N PRO A 219 8.91 -3.55 -9.40
CA PRO A 219 7.83 -4.17 -8.65
C PRO A 219 6.73 -3.15 -8.30
N TYR A 220 5.48 -3.58 -8.40
CA TYR A 220 4.31 -2.77 -8.04
C TYR A 220 4.16 -2.59 -6.53
N PHE A 221 4.75 -3.49 -5.77
CA PHE A 221 4.55 -3.61 -4.33
C PHE A 221 5.87 -3.63 -3.59
N GLU A 222 5.85 -3.16 -2.35
CA GLU A 222 6.97 -3.25 -1.42
C GLU A 222 6.44 -3.64 -0.02
N GLY A 223 7.31 -4.24 0.79
CA GLY A 223 6.98 -4.56 2.18
C GLY A 223 7.25 -3.36 3.08
N LYS A 224 6.29 -2.99 3.92
CA LYS A 224 6.42 -1.88 4.86
C LYS A 224 5.93 -2.26 6.26
N TRP A 225 6.59 -1.72 7.27
CA TRP A 225 6.29 -1.93 8.68
C TRP A 225 5.73 -0.66 9.31
N PHE A 226 4.75 -0.83 10.19
CA PHE A 226 3.98 0.22 10.84
C PHE A 226 3.95 0.03 12.36
N HIS A 227 3.73 1.13 13.10
CA HIS A 227 3.57 1.10 14.56
C HIS A 227 2.15 0.67 14.97
N GLY A 228 1.14 1.00 14.15
CA GLY A 228 -0.27 0.71 14.42
C GLY A 228 -0.82 -0.37 13.49
N ARG A 229 -1.64 -1.27 14.06
CA ARG A 229 -2.33 -2.31 13.30
C ARG A 229 -3.31 -1.74 12.28
N ASP A 230 -4.09 -0.74 12.70
CA ASP A 230 -5.12 -0.13 11.85
C ASP A 230 -4.53 0.54 10.60
N GLU A 231 -3.34 1.15 10.73
CA GLU A 231 -2.60 1.75 9.62
C GLU A 231 -2.16 0.66 8.62
N ALA A 232 -1.57 -0.43 9.12
CA ALA A 232 -1.18 -1.56 8.27
C ALA A 232 -2.39 -2.22 7.58
N ASP A 233 -3.50 -2.42 8.30
CA ASP A 233 -4.70 -3.03 7.74
C ASP A 233 -5.36 -2.13 6.67
N THR A 234 -5.29 -0.81 6.83
CA THR A 234 -5.76 0.16 5.83
C THR A 234 -4.94 0.07 4.54
N GLU A 235 -3.61 0.08 4.64
CA GLU A 235 -2.69 -0.05 3.51
C GLU A 235 -2.82 -1.40 2.80
N ARG A 236 -3.03 -2.47 3.59
CA ARG A 236 -3.33 -3.80 3.06
C ARG A 236 -4.58 -3.80 2.20
N ALA A 237 -5.67 -3.18 2.66
CA ALA A 237 -6.93 -3.14 1.92
C ALA A 237 -6.77 -2.38 0.58
N GLN A 238 -6.02 -1.29 0.56
CA GLN A 238 -5.69 -0.55 -0.67
C GLN A 238 -4.88 -1.43 -1.64
N THR A 239 -3.91 -2.16 -1.10
CA THR A 239 -3.05 -3.06 -1.89
C THR A 239 -3.85 -4.21 -2.51
N VAL A 240 -4.81 -4.80 -1.78
CA VAL A 240 -5.75 -5.79 -2.32
C VAL A 240 -6.55 -5.22 -3.50
N GLY A 241 -7.05 -3.99 -3.36
CA GLY A 241 -7.75 -3.31 -4.45
C GLY A 241 -6.87 -3.11 -5.68
N LYS A 242 -5.61 -2.69 -5.49
CA LYS A 242 -4.66 -2.49 -6.59
C LYS A 242 -4.27 -3.81 -7.27
N LEU A 243 -4.02 -4.87 -6.52
CA LEU A 243 -3.73 -6.21 -7.06
C LEU A 243 -4.87 -6.70 -7.95
N THR A 244 -6.12 -6.54 -7.48
CA THR A 244 -7.31 -6.90 -8.25
C THR A 244 -7.39 -6.11 -9.56
N ALA A 245 -7.13 -4.81 -9.52
CA ALA A 245 -7.14 -3.97 -10.72
C ALA A 245 -6.07 -4.38 -11.75
N LEU A 246 -4.85 -4.72 -11.29
CA LEU A 246 -3.77 -5.18 -12.18
C LEU A 246 -4.10 -6.51 -12.85
N ARG A 247 -4.78 -7.41 -12.15
CA ARG A 247 -5.25 -8.68 -12.74
C ARG A 247 -6.29 -8.48 -13.82
N ILE A 248 -7.24 -7.59 -13.58
CA ILE A 248 -8.25 -7.22 -14.58
C ILE A 248 -7.56 -6.63 -15.81
N GLU A 249 -6.60 -5.73 -15.64
CA GLU A 249 -5.83 -5.13 -16.74
C GLU A 249 -5.03 -6.20 -17.51
N ALA A 250 -4.36 -7.12 -16.80
CA ALA A 250 -3.63 -8.22 -17.42
C ALA A 250 -4.55 -9.12 -18.24
N PHE A 251 -5.74 -9.42 -17.72
CA PHE A 251 -6.75 -10.21 -18.41
C PHE A 251 -7.29 -9.49 -19.66
N GLU A 252 -7.62 -8.20 -19.56
CA GLU A 252 -8.07 -7.38 -20.69
C GLU A 252 -6.99 -7.31 -21.80
N ASN A 253 -5.72 -7.17 -21.42
CA ASN A 253 -4.60 -7.18 -22.35
C ASN A 253 -4.39 -8.55 -23.03
N GLN A 254 -4.58 -9.65 -22.30
CA GLN A 254 -4.53 -11.00 -22.87
C GLN A 254 -5.67 -11.21 -23.87
N LEU A 255 -6.91 -10.83 -23.53
CA LEU A 255 -8.04 -10.90 -24.44
C LEU A 255 -7.79 -10.08 -25.72
N LEU A 256 -7.23 -8.89 -25.58
CA LEU A 256 -6.86 -8.05 -26.72
C LEU A 256 -5.81 -8.70 -27.60
N ALA A 257 -4.78 -9.33 -27.02
CA ALA A 257 -3.75 -10.03 -27.78
C ALA A 257 -4.32 -11.22 -28.56
N VAL A 258 -5.23 -11.99 -27.96
CA VAL A 258 -5.92 -13.11 -28.62
C VAL A 258 -6.80 -12.60 -29.76
N ALA A 259 -7.63 -11.58 -29.51
CA ALA A 259 -8.51 -11.00 -30.53
C ALA A 259 -7.73 -10.40 -31.71
N ARG A 260 -6.61 -9.73 -31.45
CA ARG A 260 -5.71 -9.22 -32.50
C ARG A 260 -5.10 -10.34 -33.32
N THR A 261 -4.67 -11.42 -32.68
CA THR A 261 -4.10 -12.58 -33.37
C THR A 261 -5.12 -13.22 -34.31
N ALA A 262 -6.36 -13.41 -33.83
CA ALA A 262 -7.45 -13.93 -34.65
C ALA A 262 -7.80 -13.00 -35.83
N ALA A 263 -7.84 -11.69 -35.60
CA ALA A 263 -8.08 -10.70 -36.64
C ALA A 263 -6.99 -10.69 -37.71
N GLU A 264 -5.71 -10.78 -37.32
CA GLU A 264 -4.60 -10.89 -38.27
C GLU A 264 -4.67 -12.19 -39.09
N GLN A 265 -5.02 -13.32 -38.49
CA GLN A 265 -5.22 -14.58 -39.22
C GLN A 265 -6.36 -14.48 -40.24
N ALA A 266 -7.50 -13.91 -39.85
CA ALA A 266 -8.63 -13.68 -40.74
C ALA A 266 -8.27 -12.72 -41.89
N LYS A 267 -7.44 -11.69 -41.61
CA LYS A 267 -6.92 -10.76 -42.61
C LYS A 267 -6.03 -11.44 -43.63
N VAL A 268 -5.15 -12.36 -43.20
CA VAL A 268 -4.34 -13.18 -44.11
C VAL A 268 -5.24 -14.02 -45.02
N CYS A 269 -6.24 -14.70 -44.47
CA CYS A 269 -7.18 -15.50 -45.26
C CYS A 269 -7.91 -14.68 -46.34
N ILE A 270 -8.34 -13.46 -46.01
CA ILE A 270 -8.97 -12.56 -46.98
C ILE A 270 -7.99 -12.09 -48.05
N LYS A 271 -6.75 -11.80 -47.68
CA LYS A 271 -5.72 -11.40 -48.64
C LYS A 271 -5.46 -12.48 -49.68
N ASP A 272 -5.41 -13.75 -49.25
CA ASP A 272 -5.26 -14.89 -50.15
C ASP A 272 -6.49 -15.04 -51.06
N LEU A 273 -7.70 -14.94 -50.48
CA LEU A 273 -8.95 -14.98 -51.25
C LEU A 273 -9.04 -13.83 -52.26
N TYR A 274 -8.61 -12.63 -51.90
CA TYR A 274 -8.56 -11.48 -52.80
C TYR A 274 -7.63 -11.76 -53.99
N GLY A 275 -6.45 -12.34 -53.75
CA GLY A 275 -5.51 -12.70 -54.82
C GLY A 275 -6.11 -13.70 -55.81
N VAL A 276 -6.84 -14.71 -55.33
CA VAL A 276 -7.59 -15.64 -56.19
C VAL A 276 -8.72 -14.91 -56.91
N TYR A 277 -9.49 -14.10 -56.19
CA TYR A 277 -10.65 -13.38 -56.73
C TYR A 277 -10.27 -12.39 -57.84
N GLN A 278 -9.11 -11.73 -57.71
CA GLN A 278 -8.56 -10.78 -58.69
C GLN A 278 -8.33 -11.42 -60.07
N SER A 279 -8.11 -12.74 -60.13
CA SER A 279 -7.91 -13.46 -61.40
C SER A 279 -9.21 -13.71 -62.19
N PHE A 280 -10.36 -13.53 -61.54
CA PHE A 280 -11.65 -13.47 -62.23
C PHE A 280 -11.83 -12.04 -62.72
N ASP A 281 -11.79 -11.83 -64.05
CA ASP A 281 -11.95 -10.54 -64.73
C ASP A 281 -13.38 -9.99 -64.58
N ARG A 282 -13.78 -9.73 -63.32
CA ARG A 282 -15.06 -9.19 -62.88
C ARG A 282 -14.79 -8.12 -61.83
N ASP A 283 -15.30 -6.93 -62.10
CA ASP A 283 -15.42 -5.91 -61.07
C ASP A 283 -16.71 -6.16 -60.28
N SER A 284 -16.56 -6.52 -59.01
CA SER A 284 -17.68 -6.83 -58.12
C SER A 284 -17.52 -6.10 -56.79
N GLN A 285 -18.65 -5.81 -56.15
CA GLN A 285 -18.65 -5.24 -54.79
C GLN A 285 -17.91 -6.13 -53.79
N VAL A 286 -17.89 -7.45 -54.01
CA VAL A 286 -17.13 -8.40 -53.19
C VAL A 286 -15.63 -8.20 -53.36
N ARG A 287 -15.14 -7.94 -54.58
CA ARG A 287 -13.72 -7.65 -54.83
C ARG A 287 -13.24 -6.40 -54.07
N THR A 288 -14.04 -5.33 -54.08
CA THR A 288 -13.73 -4.09 -53.35
C THR A 288 -13.75 -4.33 -51.85
N ALA A 289 -14.77 -5.02 -51.33
CA ALA A 289 -14.85 -5.36 -49.91
C ALA A 289 -13.69 -6.24 -49.44
N LEU A 290 -13.27 -7.22 -50.25
CA LEU A 290 -12.09 -8.05 -49.98
C LEU A 290 -10.81 -7.21 -49.95
N TYR A 291 -10.64 -6.28 -50.88
CA TYR A 291 -9.48 -5.37 -50.91
C TYR A 291 -9.43 -4.48 -49.67
N GLU A 292 -10.54 -3.81 -49.35
CA GLU A 292 -10.63 -2.93 -48.18
C GLU A 292 -10.33 -3.68 -46.89
N ARG A 293 -10.79 -4.93 -46.78
CA ARG A 293 -10.56 -5.76 -45.59
C ARG A 293 -9.15 -6.35 -45.53
N ALA A 294 -8.56 -6.72 -46.67
CA ALA A 294 -7.18 -7.23 -46.77
C ALA A 294 -6.14 -6.16 -46.41
N TYR A 295 -6.38 -4.90 -46.81
CA TYR A 295 -5.40 -3.82 -46.70
C TYR A 295 -5.78 -2.73 -45.68
N GLY A 296 -6.99 -2.76 -45.13
CA GLY A 296 -7.44 -1.84 -44.10
C GLY A 296 -6.79 -2.06 -42.72
N TYR A 297 -6.88 -1.04 -41.86
CA TYR A 297 -6.39 -1.13 -40.47
C TYR A 297 -7.29 -2.03 -39.62
N LEU A 298 -6.69 -2.72 -38.65
CA LEU A 298 -7.44 -3.47 -37.64
C LEU A 298 -7.96 -2.50 -36.54
N PRO A 299 -9.16 -2.75 -36.00
CA PRO A 299 -9.65 -2.00 -34.84
C PRO A 299 -8.77 -2.18 -33.59
N GLU A 300 -8.85 -1.23 -32.65
CA GLU A 300 -8.02 -1.24 -31.45
C GLU A 300 -8.67 -1.92 -30.24
N LYS A 301 -10.00 -2.04 -30.21
CA LYS A 301 -10.77 -2.60 -29.09
C LYS A 301 -11.12 -4.07 -29.30
N VAL A 302 -11.22 -4.83 -28.22
CA VAL A 302 -11.55 -6.26 -28.24
C VAL A 302 -12.88 -6.55 -28.95
N GLY A 303 -13.96 -5.85 -28.57
CA GLY A 303 -15.28 -6.05 -29.18
C GLY A 303 -15.27 -5.74 -30.68
N ASP A 304 -14.64 -4.63 -31.08
CA ASP A 304 -14.53 -4.25 -32.49
C ASP A 304 -13.71 -5.28 -33.30
N LEU A 305 -12.63 -5.82 -32.71
CA LEU A 305 -11.83 -6.89 -33.33
C LEU A 305 -12.63 -8.19 -33.51
N GLN A 306 -13.46 -8.56 -32.53
CA GLN A 306 -14.31 -9.75 -32.62
C GLN A 306 -15.39 -9.59 -33.70
N THR A 307 -16.09 -8.45 -33.73
CA THR A 307 -17.03 -8.10 -34.81
C THR A 307 -16.31 -8.11 -36.15
N TRP A 308 -15.10 -7.54 -36.20
CA TRP A 308 -14.32 -7.47 -37.42
C TRP A 308 -14.00 -8.87 -37.95
N VAL A 309 -13.59 -9.80 -37.09
CA VAL A 309 -13.33 -11.20 -37.43
C VAL A 309 -14.60 -11.88 -37.96
N ALA A 310 -15.73 -11.72 -37.28
CA ALA A 310 -16.99 -12.34 -37.67
C ALA A 310 -17.47 -11.87 -39.06
N GLU A 311 -17.50 -10.55 -39.29
CA GLU A 311 -17.83 -9.97 -40.59
C GLU A 311 -16.88 -10.43 -41.69
N THR A 312 -15.58 -10.54 -41.36
CA THR A 312 -14.56 -11.03 -42.26
C THR A 312 -14.82 -12.47 -42.69
N HIS A 313 -15.22 -13.35 -41.76
CA HIS A 313 -15.59 -14.72 -42.10
C HIS A 313 -16.82 -14.79 -43.02
N VAL A 314 -17.84 -13.95 -42.78
CA VAL A 314 -19.03 -13.88 -43.65
C VAL A 314 -18.64 -13.44 -45.07
N LEU A 315 -17.78 -12.44 -45.19
CA LEU A 315 -17.26 -11.98 -46.48
C LEU A 315 -16.45 -13.07 -47.20
N ALA A 316 -15.60 -13.79 -46.46
CA ALA A 316 -14.80 -14.89 -46.99
C ALA A 316 -15.68 -16.01 -47.57
N GLU A 317 -16.75 -16.40 -46.87
CA GLU A 317 -17.69 -17.43 -47.34
C GLU A 317 -18.47 -16.97 -48.58
N LYS A 318 -18.89 -15.71 -48.63
CA LYS A 318 -19.51 -15.13 -49.82
C LYS A 318 -18.57 -15.18 -51.02
N ALA A 319 -17.31 -14.77 -50.83
CA ALA A 319 -16.29 -14.82 -51.87
C ALA A 319 -16.02 -16.25 -52.35
N ARG A 320 -15.87 -17.21 -51.44
CA ARG A 320 -15.69 -18.64 -51.78
C ARG A 320 -16.85 -19.20 -52.59
N THR A 321 -18.08 -18.82 -52.26
CA THR A 321 -19.27 -19.26 -53.00
C THR A 321 -19.25 -18.73 -54.44
N GLU A 322 -18.98 -17.43 -54.62
CA GLU A 322 -18.88 -16.83 -55.96
C GLU A 322 -17.72 -17.42 -56.78
N ILE A 323 -16.59 -17.74 -56.14
CA ILE A 323 -15.46 -18.44 -56.79
C ILE A 323 -15.90 -19.81 -57.29
N ARG A 324 -16.58 -20.61 -56.45
CA ARG A 324 -17.08 -21.95 -56.85
C ARG A 324 -18.08 -21.87 -58.01
N GLU A 325 -18.99 -20.89 -57.99
CA GLU A 325 -19.96 -20.69 -59.06
C GLU A 325 -19.29 -20.33 -60.39
N GLU A 326 -18.27 -19.46 -60.35
CA GLU A 326 -17.55 -19.03 -61.53
C GLU A 326 -16.66 -20.15 -62.10
N GLU A 327 -16.02 -20.96 -61.25
CA GLU A 327 -15.30 -22.16 -61.66
C GLU A 327 -16.27 -23.19 -62.29
N ALA A 328 -17.45 -23.40 -61.70
CA ALA A 328 -18.48 -24.26 -62.27
C ALA A 328 -18.98 -23.75 -63.64
N ARG A 329 -19.07 -22.42 -63.83
CA ARG A 329 -19.42 -21.80 -65.11
C ARG A 329 -18.33 -22.03 -66.16
N ARG A 330 -17.05 -21.83 -65.81
CA ARG A 330 -15.90 -22.04 -66.71
C ARG A 330 -15.73 -23.52 -67.08
N ASN A 331 -16.04 -24.42 -66.16
CA ASN A 331 -15.98 -25.87 -66.37
C ASN A 331 -17.27 -26.47 -66.96
N ARG A 332 -18.26 -25.64 -67.34
CA ARG A 332 -19.47 -26.13 -68.02
C ARG A 332 -19.06 -26.63 -69.41
N PRO A 333 -19.24 -27.93 -69.73
CA PRO A 333 -18.87 -28.44 -71.04
C PRO A 333 -19.69 -27.70 -72.11
N GLU A 334 -19.01 -27.05 -73.05
CA GLU A 334 -19.63 -26.66 -74.31
C GLU A 334 -20.17 -27.95 -74.93
N ILE A 335 -21.49 -28.13 -74.91
CA ILE A 335 -22.15 -29.08 -75.78
C ILE A 335 -21.94 -28.53 -77.19
N ARG A 336 -20.81 -28.88 -77.81
CA ARG A 336 -20.67 -28.84 -79.25
C ARG A 336 -21.78 -29.73 -79.77
N GLU A 337 -22.80 -29.14 -80.38
CA GLU A 337 -23.74 -29.87 -81.22
C GLU A 337 -22.90 -30.71 -82.19
N VAL A 338 -22.83 -32.01 -81.93
CA VAL A 338 -22.28 -32.97 -82.86
C VAL A 338 -23.23 -32.95 -84.03
N ARG A 339 -22.82 -32.25 -85.10
CA ARG A 339 -23.41 -32.36 -86.42
C ARG A 339 -23.39 -33.85 -86.79
N ILE A 340 -24.55 -34.50 -86.74
CA ILE A 340 -24.71 -35.90 -87.12
C ILE A 340 -24.54 -35.97 -88.64
N ASP A 341 -23.31 -36.21 -89.10
CA ASP A 341 -23.08 -36.63 -90.47
C ASP A 341 -23.50 -38.09 -90.62
N ARG A 342 -24.41 -38.32 -91.57
CA ARG A 342 -24.88 -39.64 -92.03
C ARG A 342 -23.73 -40.39 -92.70
N ARG A 343 -22.83 -40.98 -91.93
CA ARG A 343 -22.03 -42.14 -92.34
C ARG A 343 -21.65 -42.89 -91.07
N GLY A 344 -22.38 -43.97 -90.81
CA GLY A 344 -22.15 -44.83 -89.66
C GLY A 344 -20.72 -45.33 -89.63
N GLN A 345 -19.94 -44.82 -88.70
CA GLN A 345 -18.77 -45.49 -88.17
C GLN A 345 -18.71 -45.24 -86.67
N ASN A 346 -18.92 -46.33 -85.92
CA ASN A 346 -18.67 -46.41 -84.50
C ASN A 346 -17.21 -46.04 -84.21
N ARG A 347 -16.98 -44.88 -83.60
CA ARG A 347 -15.78 -44.64 -82.80
C ARG A 347 -16.19 -44.52 -81.34
N LYS A 348 -15.76 -45.51 -80.56
CA LYS A 348 -15.73 -45.45 -79.09
C LYS A 348 -14.98 -44.17 -78.68
N PRO A 349 -15.52 -43.35 -77.77
CA PRO A 349 -14.70 -42.35 -77.12
C PRO A 349 -13.76 -43.05 -76.12
N GLU A 350 -12.46 -42.90 -76.34
CA GLU A 350 -11.43 -43.18 -75.34
C GLU A 350 -11.62 -42.20 -74.17
N LEU A 351 -12.04 -42.75 -73.03
CA LEU A 351 -11.97 -42.09 -71.73
C LEU A 351 -10.49 -41.94 -71.36
N ASN A 352 -9.90 -40.78 -71.68
CA ASN A 352 -8.66 -40.35 -71.05
C ASN A 352 -8.98 -39.98 -69.60
N GLY A 353 -8.82 -40.97 -68.72
CA GLY A 353 -8.90 -40.79 -67.28
C GLY A 353 -7.76 -39.89 -66.78
N ARG A 354 -8.06 -38.62 -66.54
CA ARG A 354 -7.44 -37.89 -65.44
C ARG A 354 -8.30 -38.16 -64.20
N ARG A 355 -7.78 -39.02 -63.32
CA ARG A 355 -8.19 -39.08 -61.91
C ARG A 355 -8.02 -37.67 -61.34
N ILE A 356 -9.13 -37.03 -61.02
CA ILE A 356 -9.15 -35.93 -60.05
C ILE A 356 -9.42 -36.64 -58.73
N ASP A 357 -8.42 -36.69 -57.85
CA ASP A 357 -8.61 -37.10 -56.47
C ASP A 357 -9.52 -36.08 -55.79
N SER A 358 -10.82 -36.38 -55.76
CA SER A 358 -11.80 -35.68 -54.94
C SER A 358 -11.78 -36.28 -53.54
N SER A 359 -10.76 -35.95 -52.77
CA SER A 359 -10.75 -36.20 -51.32
C SER A 359 -9.99 -35.08 -50.63
N GLU A 360 -10.69 -33.97 -50.40
CA GLU A 360 -10.49 -33.09 -49.24
C GLU A 360 -11.64 -32.07 -49.22
N SER A 361 -12.85 -32.57 -48.95
CA SER A 361 -13.92 -31.70 -48.47
C SER A 361 -13.58 -31.36 -47.02
N PHE A 362 -12.84 -30.26 -46.81
CA PHE A 362 -12.68 -29.64 -45.51
C PHE A 362 -14.04 -29.05 -45.12
N GLN A 363 -14.87 -29.84 -44.44
CA GLN A 363 -16.08 -29.35 -43.80
C GLN A 363 -15.67 -28.66 -42.50
N PHE A 364 -15.52 -27.34 -42.56
CA PHE A 364 -15.42 -26.51 -41.37
C PHE A 364 -16.82 -25.99 -41.03
N THR A 365 -17.51 -26.68 -40.13
CA THR A 365 -18.79 -26.21 -39.59
C THR A 365 -18.52 -25.21 -38.46
N PRO A 366 -19.13 -24.01 -38.42
CA PRO A 366 -18.89 -23.01 -37.37
C PRO A 366 -19.48 -23.35 -35.98
N SER A 367 -20.00 -24.57 -35.77
CA SER A 367 -20.77 -24.91 -34.57
C SER A 367 -19.92 -25.24 -33.34
N TRP A 368 -18.66 -25.65 -33.51
CA TRP A 368 -17.81 -26.11 -32.40
C TRP A 368 -17.48 -25.00 -31.39
N PHE A 369 -17.25 -23.77 -31.86
CA PHE A 369 -16.93 -22.64 -30.99
C PHE A 369 -18.04 -22.29 -29.98
N TRP A 370 -19.30 -22.49 -30.35
CA TRP A 370 -20.44 -22.18 -29.47
C TRP A 370 -20.94 -23.39 -28.67
N SER A 371 -20.80 -24.62 -29.20
CA SER A 371 -21.12 -25.83 -28.45
C SER A 371 -20.12 -26.10 -27.32
N ASP A 372 -18.83 -25.80 -27.54
CA ASP A 372 -17.79 -26.02 -26.53
C ASP A 372 -17.82 -24.94 -25.44
N LEU A 373 -18.28 -23.72 -25.77
CA LEU A 373 -18.51 -22.65 -24.79
C LEU A 373 -19.72 -22.94 -23.89
N LEU A 374 -20.77 -23.59 -24.42
CA LEU A 374 -21.99 -23.95 -23.67
C LEU A 374 -21.88 -25.29 -22.93
N ALA A 375 -21.14 -26.26 -23.46
CA ALA A 375 -20.89 -27.55 -22.79
C ALA A 375 -19.99 -27.39 -21.55
N LEU A 376 -19.14 -26.36 -21.49
CA LEU A 376 -18.24 -26.13 -20.35
C LEU A 376 -18.95 -25.55 -19.12
N VAL A 377 -20.10 -24.88 -19.29
CA VAL A 377 -20.90 -24.30 -18.20
C VAL A 377 -21.65 -25.41 -17.43
N ASP A 378 -22.04 -26.48 -18.11
CA ASP A 378 -22.85 -27.56 -17.53
C ASP A 378 -22.02 -28.58 -16.70
N GLU A 379 -20.69 -28.63 -16.87
CA GLU A 379 -19.84 -29.69 -16.30
C GLU A 379 -19.05 -29.32 -15.02
N PHE A 380 -19.00 -28.05 -14.60
CA PHE A 380 -18.15 -27.59 -13.49
C PHE A 380 -18.89 -27.08 -12.25
N GLY A 381 -19.79 -27.90 -11.71
CA GLY A 381 -20.41 -27.73 -10.39
C GLY A 381 -19.49 -27.94 -9.18
N ARG A 382 -18.24 -27.45 -9.19
CA ARG A 382 -17.26 -27.62 -8.10
C ARG A 382 -16.38 -26.39 -7.86
N GLY A 383 -16.94 -25.36 -7.23
CA GLY A 383 -16.23 -24.47 -6.29
C GLY A 383 -15.16 -23.48 -6.82
N THR A 384 -14.75 -23.58 -8.08
CA THR A 384 -13.88 -22.62 -8.78
C THR A 384 -14.33 -22.55 -10.23
N THR A 385 -14.75 -21.37 -10.68
CA THR A 385 -15.12 -21.13 -12.09
C THR A 385 -13.85 -20.90 -12.88
N ALA A 386 -13.39 -21.94 -13.58
CA ALA A 386 -12.33 -21.82 -14.57
C ALA A 386 -12.97 -21.42 -15.91
N PHE A 387 -12.41 -20.42 -16.59
CA PHE A 387 -12.75 -20.10 -17.96
C PHE A 387 -11.64 -20.64 -18.86
N ALA A 388 -11.99 -21.47 -19.85
CA ALA A 388 -11.07 -21.91 -20.88
C ALA A 388 -11.05 -20.88 -22.01
N ILE A 389 -9.87 -20.34 -22.34
CA ILE A 389 -9.64 -19.61 -23.59
C ILE A 389 -8.85 -20.55 -24.50
N PHE A 390 -9.44 -20.94 -25.64
CA PHE A 390 -8.77 -21.83 -26.59
C PHE A 390 -7.81 -21.05 -27.48
N LYS A 391 -6.59 -21.58 -27.62
CA LYS A 391 -5.60 -21.16 -28.63
C LYS A 391 -5.38 -22.33 -29.58
N GLY A 392 -6.31 -22.54 -30.53
CA GLY A 392 -6.30 -23.75 -31.36
C GLY A 392 -6.79 -24.97 -30.57
N GLU A 393 -6.13 -26.13 -30.69
CA GLU A 393 -6.52 -27.40 -30.04
C GLU A 393 -6.20 -27.48 -28.54
N ASP A 394 -5.46 -26.52 -27.97
CA ASP A 394 -5.08 -26.52 -26.55
C ASP A 394 -5.91 -25.51 -25.71
N PRO A 395 -6.65 -25.95 -24.67
CA PRO A 395 -7.32 -25.06 -23.73
C PRO A 395 -6.32 -24.46 -22.72
N LEU A 396 -6.30 -23.12 -22.63
CA LEU A 396 -5.70 -22.40 -21.51
C LEU A 396 -6.77 -22.20 -20.44
N MET A 397 -6.63 -22.89 -19.31
CA MET A 397 -7.50 -22.75 -18.14
C MET A 397 -7.01 -21.60 -17.26
N LEU A 398 -7.87 -20.61 -17.00
CA LEU A 398 -7.61 -19.54 -16.03
C LEU A 398 -8.67 -19.59 -14.92
N ALA A 399 -8.24 -19.79 -13.68
CA ALA A 399 -9.11 -19.73 -12.50
C ALA A 399 -9.24 -18.27 -12.05
N MET A 400 -10.48 -17.77 -12.04
CA MET A 400 -10.83 -16.47 -11.48
C MET A 400 -11.59 -16.65 -10.18
N THR A 401 -11.36 -15.76 -9.21
CA THR A 401 -12.16 -15.75 -7.97
C THR A 401 -13.58 -15.23 -8.26
N LYS A 402 -14.57 -15.68 -7.49
CA LYS A 402 -15.97 -15.22 -7.59
C LYS A 402 -16.09 -13.68 -7.61
N ARG A 403 -15.28 -13.00 -6.82
CA ARG A 403 -15.27 -11.53 -6.73
C ARG A 403 -14.72 -10.86 -8.00
N GLU A 404 -13.70 -11.45 -8.62
CA GLU A 404 -13.18 -10.98 -9.91
C GLU A 404 -14.21 -11.20 -11.03
N LEU A 405 -14.95 -12.32 -10.99
CA LEU A 405 -16.05 -12.60 -11.92
C LEU A 405 -17.24 -11.66 -11.74
N GLU A 406 -17.65 -11.38 -10.51
CA GLU A 406 -18.72 -10.41 -10.21
C GLU A 406 -18.39 -8.99 -10.72
N LEU A 407 -17.10 -8.59 -10.66
CA LEU A 407 -16.63 -7.31 -11.19
C LEU A 407 -16.55 -7.27 -12.72
N LEU A 408 -16.31 -8.41 -13.37
CA LEU A 408 -16.27 -8.52 -14.83
C LEU A 408 -17.64 -8.75 -15.47
N ALA A 409 -18.60 -9.32 -14.73
CA ALA A 409 -19.93 -9.67 -15.25
C ALA A 409 -20.63 -8.52 -15.98
N PRO A 410 -20.65 -7.26 -15.49
CA PRO A 410 -21.29 -6.15 -16.22
C PRO A 410 -20.57 -5.80 -17.52
N LYS A 411 -19.23 -5.94 -17.56
CA LYS A 411 -18.42 -5.69 -18.77
C LYS A 411 -18.61 -6.79 -19.80
N VAL A 412 -18.72 -8.04 -19.37
CA VAL A 412 -19.02 -9.18 -20.23
C VAL A 412 -20.45 -9.07 -20.77
N GLU A 413 -21.43 -8.70 -19.94
CA GLU A 413 -22.82 -8.44 -20.36
C GLU A 413 -22.90 -7.29 -21.38
N GLN A 414 -22.13 -6.21 -21.16
CA GLN A 414 -22.05 -5.09 -22.10
C GLN A 414 -21.43 -5.52 -23.44
N ALA A 415 -20.30 -6.25 -23.40
CA ALA A 415 -19.65 -6.76 -24.61
C ALA A 415 -20.56 -7.72 -25.40
N MET A 416 -21.35 -8.56 -24.72
CA MET A 416 -22.36 -9.41 -25.37
C MET A 416 -23.52 -8.63 -25.97
N THR A 417 -23.97 -7.56 -25.30
CA THR A 417 -25.03 -6.69 -25.78
C THR A 417 -24.58 -5.89 -27.02
N ASP A 418 -23.33 -5.43 -27.03
CA ASP A 418 -22.72 -4.72 -28.16
C ASP A 418 -22.52 -5.62 -29.39
N LEU A 419 -22.45 -6.94 -29.21
CA LEU A 419 -22.39 -7.97 -30.27
C LEU A 419 -23.77 -8.33 -30.85
N GLY A 420 -24.83 -7.56 -30.56
CA GLY A 420 -26.18 -7.78 -31.09
C GLY A 420 -26.88 -9.03 -30.56
N SER A 421 -26.28 -9.67 -29.55
CA SER A 421 -26.76 -10.90 -28.93
C SER A 421 -27.25 -10.54 -27.52
N SER A 422 -28.46 -10.02 -27.39
CA SER A 422 -29.04 -9.86 -26.05
C SER A 422 -29.21 -11.26 -25.45
N PRO A 423 -28.50 -11.60 -24.35
CA PRO A 423 -28.70 -12.89 -23.71
C PRO A 423 -30.16 -12.93 -23.25
N THR A 424 -30.88 -14.01 -23.56
CA THR A 424 -32.26 -14.17 -23.08
C THR A 424 -32.26 -14.09 -21.55
N ASP A 425 -33.35 -13.60 -20.95
CA ASP A 425 -33.48 -13.50 -19.49
C ASP A 425 -33.23 -14.84 -18.79
N GLU A 426 -33.39 -15.98 -19.48
CA GLU A 426 -33.04 -17.31 -19.00
C GLU A 426 -31.53 -17.55 -18.92
N VAL A 427 -30.74 -17.10 -19.90
CA VAL A 427 -29.27 -17.21 -19.87
C VAL A 427 -28.70 -16.33 -18.75
N LYS A 428 -29.22 -15.10 -18.61
CA LYS A 428 -28.84 -14.21 -17.49
C LYS A 428 -29.22 -14.84 -16.15
N LYS A 429 -30.47 -15.33 -16.01
CA LYS A 429 -30.92 -15.98 -14.77
C LYS A 429 -30.19 -17.28 -14.46
N SER A 430 -29.68 -18.01 -15.46
CA SER A 430 -28.88 -19.23 -15.25
C SER A 430 -27.49 -18.89 -14.75
N PHE A 431 -26.80 -17.95 -15.42
CA PHE A 431 -25.48 -17.44 -15.01
C PHE A 431 -25.51 -16.89 -13.57
N TRP A 432 -26.50 -16.05 -13.25
CA TRP A 432 -26.66 -15.50 -11.90
C TRP A 432 -27.09 -16.55 -10.86
N ARG A 433 -27.94 -17.54 -11.21
CA ARG A 433 -28.29 -18.66 -10.30
C ARG A 433 -27.09 -19.54 -9.95
N GLU A 434 -26.21 -19.81 -10.92
CA GLU A 434 -25.01 -20.59 -10.69
C GLU A 434 -23.98 -19.83 -9.84
N LEU A 435 -23.82 -18.53 -10.07
CA LEU A 435 -23.02 -17.63 -9.22
C LEU A 435 -23.54 -17.57 -7.77
N GLU A 436 -24.86 -17.51 -7.56
CA GLU A 436 -25.49 -17.55 -6.24
C GLU A 436 -25.37 -18.93 -5.54
N GLY A 437 -25.32 -20.02 -6.32
CA GLY A 437 -25.12 -21.39 -5.82
C GLY A 437 -23.72 -21.68 -5.24
N VAL A 438 -22.72 -20.83 -5.55
CA VAL A 438 -21.37 -20.94 -5.00
C VAL A 438 -21.34 -20.41 -3.56
N ARG A 439 -21.66 -21.29 -2.59
CA ARG A 439 -21.34 -21.06 -1.17
C ARG A 439 -19.95 -21.61 -0.85
N PRO A 440 -19.13 -20.89 -0.05
CA PRO A 440 -17.89 -21.46 0.45
C PRO A 440 -18.22 -22.62 1.39
N LYS A 441 -17.72 -23.82 1.10
CA LYS A 441 -17.74 -24.92 2.06
C LYS A 441 -16.81 -24.56 3.21
N THR A 442 -17.36 -23.99 4.27
CA THR A 442 -16.72 -24.05 5.59
C THR A 442 -16.58 -25.52 6.00
N ARG A 443 -15.37 -25.84 6.46
CA ARG A 443 -14.92 -27.13 7.03
C ARG A 443 -16.04 -27.98 7.63
N GLU A 444 -16.21 -29.19 7.11
CA GLU A 444 -16.40 -30.42 7.89
C GLU A 444 -16.50 -31.61 6.92
N ASN A 445 -15.45 -32.42 6.85
CA ASN A 445 -15.58 -33.86 6.63
C ASN A 445 -14.28 -34.54 7.04
N ARG A 446 -14.29 -35.01 8.29
CA ARG A 446 -13.45 -36.11 8.77
C ARG A 446 -13.76 -37.34 7.89
N ILE A 447 -12.73 -37.97 7.32
CA ILE A 447 -12.83 -39.33 6.79
C ILE A 447 -11.92 -40.23 7.64
N PRO A 448 -12.39 -41.40 8.09
CA PRO A 448 -11.71 -42.24 9.06
C PRO A 448 -10.59 -43.06 8.40
N VAL A 449 -9.42 -43.06 9.02
CA VAL A 449 -8.30 -43.92 8.63
C VAL A 449 -8.57 -45.33 9.12
N LYS A 450 -8.82 -46.26 8.19
CA LYS A 450 -8.81 -47.70 8.46
C LYS A 450 -7.37 -48.17 8.64
N HIS A 451 -7.10 -48.80 9.77
CA HIS A 451 -5.86 -49.51 10.06
C HIS A 451 -5.64 -50.66 9.08
N HIS A 452 -4.49 -50.65 8.39
CA HIS A 452 -3.84 -51.87 7.96
C HIS A 452 -2.47 -51.99 8.64
N ARG A 453 -2.36 -53.13 9.32
CA ARG A 453 -1.30 -53.64 10.16
C ARG A 453 -0.19 -54.17 9.25
N VAL A 454 1.03 -53.71 9.46
CA VAL A 454 2.24 -54.45 9.10
C VAL A 454 3.15 -54.42 10.32
N GLU A 455 3.17 -55.56 11.03
CA GLU A 455 4.28 -56.00 11.87
C GLU A 455 5.47 -56.23 10.93
N THR A 456 6.67 -55.74 11.20
CA THR A 456 7.76 -56.26 12.06
C THR A 456 8.95 -55.31 11.78
N GLU A 457 9.91 -54.97 12.62
CA GLU A 457 10.64 -55.76 13.60
C GLU A 457 11.46 -54.78 14.46
N LYS A 458 11.46 -54.97 15.79
CA LYS A 458 12.31 -54.24 16.73
C LYS A 458 13.72 -54.85 16.72
N LYS A 459 14.75 -54.03 16.54
CA LYS A 459 16.06 -54.25 17.17
C LYS A 459 16.38 -53.08 18.10
N SER A 460 16.23 -53.38 19.37
CA SER A 460 16.75 -52.66 20.52
C SER A 460 18.28 -52.65 20.51
N PHE A 461 18.88 -51.50 20.78
CA PHE A 461 19.99 -51.39 21.73
C PHE A 461 19.87 -50.04 22.44
N GLY A 462 19.64 -50.11 23.75
CA GLY A 462 19.85 -49.00 24.66
C GLY A 462 21.25 -49.08 25.28
N LEU A 463 21.45 -48.19 26.26
CA LEU A 463 22.67 -47.84 27.01
C LEU A 463 23.39 -46.64 26.37
N GLY A 464 23.67 -45.55 27.08
CA GLY A 464 23.60 -45.31 28.52
C GLY A 464 23.91 -43.84 28.82
N ALA A 465 23.58 -43.45 30.03
CA ALA A 465 23.67 -42.10 30.55
C ALA A 465 25.10 -41.73 31.02
N ASP A 466 25.21 -40.44 31.33
CA ASP A 466 26.16 -39.80 32.25
C ASP A 466 27.61 -39.59 31.79
N ALA A 467 27.99 -38.32 31.60
CA ALA A 467 28.99 -37.68 32.46
C ALA A 467 29.16 -36.16 32.24
N TRP A 468 28.97 -35.42 33.34
CA TRP A 468 29.86 -34.38 33.91
C TRP A 468 30.54 -33.32 33.03
N GLY A 469 30.43 -32.07 33.49
CA GLY A 469 31.63 -31.24 33.73
C GLY A 469 31.59 -29.84 33.12
N GLY A 470 31.62 -28.82 33.98
CA GLY A 470 31.55 -27.41 33.62
C GLY A 470 32.75 -26.87 32.85
N LEU A 471 32.60 -25.64 32.36
CA LEU A 471 33.70 -24.72 32.14
C LEU A 471 33.18 -23.28 32.30
N ASP A 472 33.56 -22.71 33.44
CA ASP A 472 33.71 -21.29 33.67
C ASP A 472 34.89 -20.73 32.85
N ASP A 473 34.93 -19.40 32.78
CA ASP A 473 36.03 -18.52 32.37
C ASP A 473 36.28 -18.31 30.88
N LEU A 474 35.95 -17.10 30.42
CA LEU A 474 36.92 -16.22 29.77
C LEU A 474 36.48 -14.76 29.87
N LYS A 475 37.14 -14.03 30.77
CA LYS A 475 37.31 -12.59 30.71
C LYS A 475 38.30 -12.24 29.59
N LEU A 476 37.90 -11.33 28.71
CA LEU A 476 38.70 -10.21 28.23
C LEU A 476 37.78 -9.17 27.59
#